data_AF-A0A9Q9IIR7-F1
#
_entry.id   AF-A0A9Q9IIR7-F1
#
_cell.length_a   1.000
_cell.length_b   1.000
_cell.length_c   1.000
_cell.angle_alpha   90.00
_cell.angle_beta   90.00
_cell.angle_gamma   90.00
#
_symmetry.space_group_name_H-M   'P 1'
#
loop_
_entity.id
_entity.type
_entity.pdbx_description
1 polymer ?
#
loop_
_entity_poly.entity_id
_entity_poly.type
_entity_poly.pdbx_seq_one_letter_code
_entity_poly.pdbx_strand_id
1 'polypeptide(L)'
;MTTRHRLARRFTTLVLTPVVGLAGAVVTDLAVGTAPAHAASTYSATITRSEVMSRVRDWYGRRDDADMTYSSTDTAKDVDGDHRYRTDCSGYVAMAWHSDKQPSTYELQDSTDSRAVPISKSQLQPGDILVDNVGDEHHAVIFQGWNDVSKTSFQYYSFGSTPIVHYTDGGFGADDRISGKLASHYNAYRYERIADATPGVGAVQIGTTTRVFFRGADGALWQYYLEGGHWTSQKIGGQIIGNPSAVYDPNENLIRVFVQGTDRALWQFYWNGSSWQQQRIGGSLSSGTGAVVKGNVVRVFYRGGDGSLWQHYLSGGSWASQRIGGLMLDNPAVVDDAAYLRVLFQGTDGAMWQYYWDGGSWRQQRIGGEFTSGFGVLWLGGVVRVFARGAGHGSLYQYYLADGTWTLQSLGGEITSNAGATFDGYLLRVFARGADGALWQNVWDGSTWNWSKIGGKLA
;
A
#
# COMPACT_ATOMS: atom_id res chain seq x y z
N MET A 1 63.59 10.80 -39.07
CA MET A 1 63.46 10.34 -37.67
C MET A 1 62.62 11.39 -36.93
N THR A 2 61.27 11.32 -36.92
CA THR A 2 60.38 10.56 -36.00
C THR A 2 60.69 10.87 -34.52
N THR A 3 59.78 11.28 -33.62
CA THR A 3 58.30 11.25 -33.62
C THR A 3 57.75 12.19 -32.55
N ARG A 4 56.56 12.77 -32.78
CA ARG A 4 55.73 13.48 -31.79
C ARG A 4 55.05 12.48 -30.85
N HIS A 5 54.96 12.81 -29.56
CA HIS A 5 54.17 12.07 -28.57
C HIS A 5 52.66 12.23 -28.83
N ARG A 6 51.93 11.12 -28.95
CA ARG A 6 50.47 11.05 -28.77
C ARG A 6 50.18 10.25 -27.49
N LEU A 7 49.46 10.87 -26.56
CA LEU A 7 48.85 10.18 -25.42
C LEU A 7 47.73 9.27 -25.92
N ALA A 8 47.84 7.96 -25.67
CA ALA A 8 46.75 7.02 -25.76
C ALA A 8 46.17 6.81 -24.35
N ARG A 9 44.91 7.21 -24.14
CA ARG A 9 44.11 6.84 -22.96
C ARG A 9 43.82 5.34 -23.06
N ARG A 10 44.39 4.54 -22.15
CA ARG A 10 43.98 3.15 -21.93
C ARG A 10 42.69 3.14 -21.11
N PHE A 11 41.62 2.62 -21.67
CA PHE A 11 40.49 2.10 -20.89
C PHE A 11 40.89 0.75 -20.34
N THR A 12 40.92 0.62 -19.01
CA THR A 12 41.20 -0.64 -18.33
C THR A 12 39.87 -1.36 -18.14
N THR A 13 39.67 -2.44 -18.89
CA THR A 13 38.53 -3.34 -18.74
C THR A 13 38.68 -4.11 -17.43
N LEU A 14 37.84 -3.81 -16.44
CA LEU A 14 37.78 -4.57 -15.20
C LEU A 14 36.90 -5.82 -15.43
N VAL A 15 37.54 -6.97 -15.61
CA VAL A 15 36.86 -8.27 -15.63
C VAL A 15 36.66 -8.69 -14.17
N LEU A 16 35.44 -8.54 -13.64
CA LEU A 16 35.04 -9.15 -12.38
C LEU A 16 34.45 -10.54 -12.65
N THR A 17 35.20 -11.57 -12.26
CA THR A 17 34.68 -12.93 -12.07
C THR A 17 33.60 -12.93 -10.98
N PRO A 18 32.40 -13.51 -11.22
CA PRO A 18 31.42 -13.66 -10.16
C PRO A 18 31.82 -14.83 -9.25
N VAL A 19 32.15 -14.52 -8.00
CA VAL A 19 32.16 -15.52 -6.93
C VAL A 19 30.72 -15.70 -6.48
N VAL A 20 30.14 -16.85 -6.79
CA VAL A 20 28.82 -17.25 -6.30
C VAL A 20 28.96 -17.60 -4.81
N GLY A 21 28.70 -16.63 -3.95
CA GLY A 21 28.51 -16.83 -2.52
C GLY A 21 27.04 -17.08 -2.20
N LEU A 22 26.67 -18.34 -2.00
CA LEU A 22 25.41 -18.72 -1.36
C LEU A 22 25.50 -18.33 0.13
N ALA A 23 24.96 -17.17 0.49
CA ALA A 23 24.72 -16.79 1.87
C ALA A 23 23.20 -16.71 2.10
N GLY A 24 22.64 -17.77 2.68
CA GLY A 24 21.35 -17.69 3.36
C GLY A 24 21.52 -16.81 4.59
N ALA A 25 21.29 -15.51 4.45
CA ALA A 25 21.26 -14.61 5.58
C ALA A 25 19.94 -14.82 6.34
N VAL A 26 20.05 -15.31 7.58
CA VAL A 26 19.00 -15.21 8.58
C VAL A 26 18.85 -13.72 8.87
N VAL A 27 17.71 -13.14 8.44
CA VAL A 27 17.36 -11.76 8.71
C VAL A 27 17.04 -11.63 10.20
N THR A 28 17.89 -10.92 10.94
CA THR A 28 17.52 -10.44 12.27
C THR A 28 16.52 -9.30 12.10
N ASP A 29 15.30 -9.46 12.62
CA ASP A 29 14.31 -8.39 12.72
C ASP A 29 14.96 -7.17 13.41
N LEU A 30 15.27 -6.13 12.63
CA LEU A 30 15.58 -4.84 13.21
C LEU A 30 14.27 -4.29 13.75
N ALA A 31 14.14 -4.30 15.08
CA ALA A 31 13.14 -3.51 15.80
C ALA A 31 13.45 -2.03 15.58
N VAL A 32 12.96 -1.49 14.46
CA VAL A 32 12.77 -0.05 14.33
C VAL A 32 11.70 0.30 15.36
N GLY A 33 12.03 1.20 16.29
CA GLY A 33 11.14 1.58 17.39
C GLY A 33 9.76 2.00 16.88
N THR A 34 8.74 1.69 17.66
CA THR A 34 7.32 2.03 17.41
C THR A 34 7.22 3.52 17.12
N ALA A 35 6.93 3.86 15.86
CA ALA A 35 6.80 5.24 15.45
C ALA A 35 5.32 5.64 15.50
N PRO A 36 5.00 6.90 15.87
CA PRO A 36 3.62 7.32 16.12
C PRO A 36 2.79 7.22 14.83
N ALA A 37 1.51 6.87 14.95
CA ALA A 37 0.61 6.84 13.79
C ALA A 37 0.44 8.23 13.13
N HIS A 38 -0.23 8.26 11.98
CA HIS A 38 -0.45 9.49 11.21
C HIS A 38 -1.90 9.60 10.77
N ALA A 39 -2.55 10.72 11.12
CA ALA A 39 -3.87 11.06 10.62
C ALA A 39 -3.76 11.71 9.23
N ALA A 40 -3.91 10.89 8.18
CA ALA A 40 -3.84 11.36 6.80
C ALA A 40 -5.20 11.82 6.28
N SER A 41 -6.27 11.24 6.81
CA SER A 41 -7.65 11.65 6.54
C SER A 41 -7.98 12.91 7.33
N THR A 42 -8.84 13.76 6.76
CA THR A 42 -9.55 14.78 7.54
C THR A 42 -10.59 14.08 8.43
N TYR A 43 -10.87 14.64 9.61
CA TYR A 43 -11.87 14.13 10.56
C TYR A 43 -13.22 13.85 9.88
N SER A 44 -13.76 12.64 10.06
CA SER A 44 -15.01 12.18 9.45
C SER A 44 -15.04 12.24 7.91
N ALA A 45 -13.88 12.21 7.24
CA ALA A 45 -13.79 12.09 5.79
C ALA A 45 -13.59 10.63 5.36
N THR A 46 -13.33 10.43 4.07
CA THR A 46 -12.87 9.13 3.55
C THR A 46 -11.53 8.76 4.18
N ILE A 47 -11.41 7.53 4.66
CA ILE A 47 -10.22 6.99 5.32
C ILE A 47 -9.74 5.72 4.60
N THR A 48 -8.43 5.50 4.55
CA THR A 48 -7.88 4.27 3.93
C THR A 48 -7.78 3.14 4.94
N ARG A 49 -7.83 1.87 4.49
CA ARG A 49 -7.59 0.72 5.39
C ARG A 49 -6.24 0.77 6.09
N SER A 50 -5.22 1.23 5.37
CA SER A 50 -3.86 1.40 5.91
C SER A 50 -3.82 2.39 7.07
N GLU A 51 -4.59 3.47 6.97
CA GLU A 51 -4.75 4.45 8.04
C GLU A 51 -5.58 3.91 9.21
N VAL A 52 -6.73 3.28 8.95
CA VAL A 52 -7.55 2.63 9.99
C VAL A 52 -6.69 1.69 10.83
N MET A 53 -5.96 0.78 10.18
CA MET A 53 -5.10 -0.17 10.89
C MET A 53 -3.89 0.50 11.54
N SER A 54 -3.40 1.62 11.01
CA SER A 54 -2.34 2.40 11.67
C SER A 54 -2.82 2.98 12.99
N ARG A 55 -4.04 3.53 13.04
CA ARG A 55 -4.66 4.06 14.25
C ARG A 55 -4.92 2.97 15.30
N VAL A 56 -5.42 1.82 14.86
CA VAL A 56 -5.57 0.62 15.71
C VAL A 56 -4.25 0.26 16.38
N ARG A 57 -3.17 0.16 15.60
CA ARG A 57 -1.84 -0.19 16.10
C ARG A 57 -1.26 0.85 17.05
N ASP A 58 -1.54 2.13 16.86
CA ASP A 58 -1.09 3.21 17.74
C ASP A 58 -1.62 3.04 19.16
N TRP A 59 -2.94 2.94 19.29
CA TRP A 59 -3.59 2.69 20.59
C TRP A 59 -3.14 1.36 21.20
N TYR A 60 -2.97 0.31 20.39
CA TYR A 60 -2.41 -0.95 20.88
C TYR A 60 -0.96 -0.79 21.35
N GLY A 61 -0.14 0.00 20.66
CA GLY A 61 1.25 0.26 21.01
C GLY A 61 1.39 0.98 22.36
N ARG A 62 0.46 1.88 22.66
CA ARG A 62 0.40 2.65 23.91
C ARG A 62 -0.55 2.07 24.96
N ARG A 63 -1.02 0.82 24.79
CA ARG A 63 -2.03 0.15 25.67
C ARG A 63 -1.69 0.11 27.16
N ASP A 64 -0.43 0.34 27.52
CA ASP A 64 0.07 0.37 28.90
C ASP A 64 0.17 1.81 29.45
N ASP A 65 -0.17 2.83 28.66
CA ASP A 65 -0.23 4.23 29.08
C ASP A 65 -1.38 4.46 30.07
N ALA A 66 -1.20 5.44 30.95
CA ALA A 66 -2.17 5.73 32.01
C ALA A 66 -3.58 6.10 31.48
N ASP A 67 -3.67 6.72 30.31
CA ASP A 67 -4.95 7.09 29.69
C ASP A 67 -5.57 5.98 28.84
N MET A 68 -4.97 4.77 28.79
CA MET A 68 -5.50 3.59 28.08
C MET A 68 -6.23 2.59 28.98
N THR A 69 -6.76 3.06 30.11
CA THR A 69 -7.61 2.23 30.98
C THR A 69 -9.02 2.14 30.38
N TYR A 70 -9.62 0.94 30.42
CA TYR A 70 -10.94 0.66 29.89
C TYR A 70 -11.98 1.45 30.68
N SER A 71 -12.75 2.27 29.97
CA SER A 71 -13.76 3.13 30.57
C SER A 71 -14.79 3.52 29.51
N SER A 72 -16.07 3.43 29.86
CA SER A 72 -17.17 3.89 29.01
C SER A 72 -17.39 5.40 29.07
N THR A 73 -16.57 6.13 29.83
CA THR A 73 -16.69 7.59 30.00
C THR A 73 -15.38 8.33 29.81
N ASP A 74 -14.26 7.73 30.22
CA ASP A 74 -12.95 8.37 30.05
C ASP A 74 -12.56 8.36 28.58
N THR A 75 -11.70 9.31 28.23
CA THR A 75 -11.25 9.48 26.86
C THR A 75 -9.74 9.55 26.81
N ALA A 76 -9.18 9.14 25.69
CA ALA A 76 -7.76 9.26 25.39
C ALA A 76 -7.52 10.07 24.12
N LYS A 77 -6.32 10.65 24.03
CA LYS A 77 -5.93 11.48 22.90
C LYS A 77 -5.66 10.62 21.66
N ASP A 78 -6.16 11.03 20.50
CA ASP A 78 -5.85 10.39 19.23
C ASP A 78 -4.53 10.94 18.64
N VAL A 79 -3.98 10.21 17.68
CA VAL A 79 -2.69 10.51 17.06
C VAL A 79 -2.70 11.80 16.23
N ASP A 80 -3.87 12.30 15.85
CA ASP A 80 -4.01 13.60 15.19
C ASP A 80 -3.67 14.78 16.10
N GLY A 81 -3.64 14.58 17.43
CA GLY A 81 -3.30 15.62 18.37
C GLY A 81 -4.48 16.47 18.87
N ASP A 82 -5.62 16.41 18.19
CA ASP A 82 -6.72 17.37 18.34
C ASP A 82 -7.99 16.70 18.89
N HIS A 83 -8.17 15.40 18.66
CA HIS A 83 -9.37 14.67 19.04
C HIS A 83 -9.14 13.70 20.21
N ARG A 84 -10.25 13.36 20.87
CA ARG A 84 -10.30 12.39 21.96
C ARG A 84 -11.44 11.42 21.76
N TYR A 85 -11.19 10.16 22.09
CA TYR A 85 -12.15 9.08 21.95
C TYR A 85 -12.31 8.32 23.27
N ARG A 86 -13.52 7.79 23.52
CA ARG A 86 -13.77 6.93 24.66
C ARG A 86 -12.86 5.71 24.67
N THR A 87 -12.44 5.29 25.85
CA THR A 87 -11.56 4.14 26.04
C THR A 87 -12.34 2.85 26.29
N ASP A 88 -13.35 2.62 25.45
CA ASP A 88 -14.16 1.41 25.41
C ASP A 88 -14.11 0.76 24.02
N CYS A 89 -14.81 -0.36 23.84
CA CYS A 89 -14.78 -1.10 22.58
C CYS A 89 -15.31 -0.28 21.40
N SER A 90 -16.37 0.50 21.58
CA SER A 90 -16.96 1.30 20.49
C SER A 90 -16.24 2.62 20.25
N GLY A 91 -15.64 3.22 21.27
CA GLY A 91 -14.73 4.36 21.17
C GLY A 91 -13.45 4.00 20.44
N TYR A 92 -12.92 2.79 20.64
CA TYR A 92 -11.78 2.29 19.87
C TYR A 92 -12.11 2.14 18.38
N VAL A 93 -13.31 1.66 18.05
CA VAL A 93 -13.80 1.61 16.66
C VAL A 93 -13.97 3.00 16.08
N ALA A 94 -14.59 3.93 16.82
CA ALA A 94 -14.76 5.32 16.39
C ALA A 94 -13.42 6.01 16.11
N MET A 95 -12.43 5.77 16.97
CA MET A 95 -11.07 6.25 16.80
C MET A 95 -10.42 5.67 15.55
N ALA A 96 -10.49 4.35 15.37
CA ALA A 96 -9.92 3.68 14.22
C ALA A 96 -10.50 4.19 12.89
N TRP A 97 -11.79 4.55 12.88
CA TRP A 97 -12.46 5.13 11.72
C TRP A 97 -12.30 6.64 11.57
N HIS A 98 -11.61 7.30 12.50
CA HIS A 98 -11.47 8.77 12.56
C HIS A 98 -12.84 9.47 12.50
N SER A 99 -13.81 8.89 13.22
CA SER A 99 -15.22 9.29 13.18
C SER A 99 -15.46 10.50 14.07
N ASP A 100 -16.37 11.38 13.64
CA ASP A 100 -16.92 12.48 14.46
C ASP A 100 -18.00 12.02 15.43
N LYS A 101 -18.58 10.86 15.16
CA LYS A 101 -19.54 10.19 16.03
C LYS A 101 -18.81 9.18 16.90
N GLN A 102 -19.19 9.10 18.17
CA GLN A 102 -18.73 8.09 19.12
C GLN A 102 -19.90 7.18 19.51
N PRO A 103 -20.40 6.33 18.59
CA PRO A 103 -21.56 5.49 18.82
C PRO A 103 -21.34 4.55 20.01
N SER A 104 -22.40 4.19 20.71
CA SER A 104 -22.41 3.02 21.59
C SER A 104 -22.19 1.74 20.78
N THR A 105 -21.88 0.65 21.46
CA THR A 105 -21.67 -0.65 20.78
C THR A 105 -22.92 -1.14 20.05
N TYR A 106 -24.11 -0.79 20.55
CA TYR A 106 -25.36 -1.08 19.86
C TYR A 106 -25.51 -0.25 18.58
N GLU A 107 -25.23 1.05 18.65
CA GLU A 107 -25.30 2.00 17.52
C GLU A 107 -24.28 1.69 16.41
N LEU A 108 -23.20 0.93 16.69
CA LEU A 108 -22.30 0.39 15.67
C LEU A 108 -23.00 -0.52 14.65
N GLN A 109 -24.20 -0.99 14.94
CA GLN A 109 -25.01 -1.81 14.04
C GLN A 109 -25.95 -0.97 13.17
N ASP A 110 -26.12 0.32 13.50
CA ASP A 110 -27.01 1.25 12.82
C ASP A 110 -26.21 2.12 11.83
N SER A 111 -26.56 2.04 10.54
CA SER A 111 -25.88 2.79 9.49
C SER A 111 -26.11 4.31 9.57
N THR A 112 -27.15 4.78 10.27
CA THR A 112 -27.42 6.22 10.45
C THR A 112 -26.47 6.84 11.48
N ASP A 113 -26.11 6.10 12.52
CA ASP A 113 -25.29 6.59 13.63
C ASP A 113 -23.82 6.20 13.53
N SER A 114 -23.50 5.00 13.09
CA SER A 114 -22.10 4.56 12.95
C SER A 114 -21.57 4.60 11.53
N ARG A 115 -22.46 4.75 10.54
CA ARG A 115 -22.13 4.56 9.11
C ARG A 115 -21.56 3.19 8.79
N ALA A 116 -21.80 2.21 9.65
CA ALA A 116 -21.42 0.83 9.44
C ALA A 116 -22.51 0.12 8.62
N VAL A 117 -22.10 -0.60 7.58
CA VAL A 117 -22.98 -1.40 6.73
C VAL A 117 -22.72 -2.88 6.94
N PRO A 118 -23.76 -3.73 7.02
CA PRO A 118 -23.57 -5.16 7.21
C PRO A 118 -22.86 -5.80 6.02
N ILE A 119 -21.96 -6.74 6.29
CA ILE A 119 -21.26 -7.55 5.29
C ILE A 119 -21.29 -9.02 5.69
N SER A 120 -21.04 -9.93 4.75
CA SER A 120 -20.82 -11.33 5.13
C SER A 120 -19.46 -11.47 5.83
N LYS A 121 -19.33 -12.41 6.78
CA LYS A 121 -18.05 -12.72 7.43
C LYS A 121 -16.96 -13.03 6.40
N SER A 122 -17.30 -13.74 5.33
CA SER A 122 -16.37 -14.04 4.24
C SER A 122 -15.86 -12.80 3.49
N GLN A 123 -16.51 -11.64 3.60
CA GLN A 123 -16.08 -10.38 2.99
C GLN A 123 -15.16 -9.55 3.88
N LEU A 124 -14.90 -9.97 5.14
CA LEU A 124 -14.07 -9.22 6.08
C LEU A 124 -12.71 -8.87 5.47
N GLN A 125 -12.37 -7.59 5.64
CA GLN A 125 -11.12 -6.96 5.27
C GLN A 125 -10.58 -6.15 6.45
N PRO A 126 -9.26 -5.89 6.51
CA PRO A 126 -8.64 -5.15 7.62
C PRO A 126 -9.35 -3.82 7.91
N GLY A 127 -9.70 -3.57 9.16
CA GLY A 127 -10.41 -2.37 9.62
C GLY A 127 -11.94 -2.48 9.58
N ASP A 128 -12.49 -3.58 9.09
CA ASP A 128 -13.89 -3.95 9.33
C ASP A 128 -14.06 -4.37 10.81
N ILE A 129 -15.30 -4.40 11.29
CA ILE A 129 -15.60 -4.76 12.68
C ILE A 129 -16.50 -5.98 12.79
N LEU A 130 -16.44 -6.62 13.94
CA LEU A 130 -17.37 -7.65 14.38
C LEU A 130 -18.05 -7.16 15.65
N VAL A 131 -19.38 -7.21 15.69
CA VAL A 131 -20.19 -6.75 16.83
C VAL A 131 -21.02 -7.90 17.40
N ASP A 132 -20.85 -8.20 18.69
CA ASP A 132 -21.71 -9.11 19.46
C ASP A 132 -23.04 -8.41 19.75
N ASN A 133 -24.13 -8.99 19.22
CA ASN A 133 -25.47 -8.43 19.36
C ASN A 133 -26.41 -9.29 20.20
N VAL A 134 -25.87 -10.21 21.02
CA VAL A 134 -26.68 -11.11 21.84
C VAL A 134 -26.60 -10.71 23.31
N GLY A 135 -27.76 -10.49 23.94
CA GLY A 135 -27.87 -10.09 25.34
C GLY A 135 -27.59 -8.60 25.56
N ASP A 136 -27.41 -8.22 26.84
CA ASP A 136 -27.30 -6.82 27.25
C ASP A 136 -25.84 -6.29 27.25
N GLU A 137 -24.86 -7.19 27.10
CA GLU A 137 -23.43 -6.87 27.05
C GLU A 137 -22.92 -6.92 25.61
N HIS A 138 -23.10 -5.82 24.88
CA HIS A 138 -22.57 -5.69 23.52
C HIS A 138 -21.06 -5.46 23.53
N HIS A 139 -20.35 -6.15 22.63
CA HIS A 139 -18.90 -5.97 22.44
C HIS A 139 -18.55 -5.81 20.96
N ALA A 140 -17.53 -5.00 20.66
CA ALA A 140 -17.01 -4.83 19.31
C ALA A 140 -15.51 -5.14 19.25
N VAL A 141 -15.10 -5.77 18.16
CA VAL A 141 -13.69 -6.02 17.85
C VAL A 141 -13.34 -5.55 16.45
N ILE A 142 -12.08 -5.16 16.25
CA ILE A 142 -11.58 -4.68 14.95
C ILE A 142 -10.82 -5.79 14.27
N PHE A 143 -11.27 -6.18 13.08
CA PHE A 143 -10.67 -7.25 12.28
C PHE A 143 -9.34 -6.79 11.68
N GLN A 144 -8.25 -7.51 11.96
CA GLN A 144 -6.94 -7.23 11.37
C GLN A 144 -6.75 -7.96 10.04
N GLY A 145 -7.09 -9.25 9.95
CA GLY A 145 -6.79 -10.04 8.74
C GLY A 145 -6.94 -11.55 8.94
N TRP A 146 -7.14 -12.27 7.84
CA TRP A 146 -7.22 -13.73 7.81
C TRP A 146 -5.84 -14.37 7.90
N ASN A 147 -5.67 -15.38 8.75
CA ASN A 147 -4.46 -16.19 8.84
C ASN A 147 -4.33 -17.20 7.70
N ASP A 148 -5.46 -17.59 7.13
CA ASP A 148 -5.53 -18.61 6.11
C ASP A 148 -6.50 -18.26 4.99
N VAL A 149 -6.28 -18.91 3.86
CA VAL A 149 -7.01 -18.67 2.61
C VAL A 149 -8.43 -19.23 2.63
N SER A 150 -8.67 -20.23 3.47
CA SER A 150 -9.98 -20.84 3.72
C SER A 150 -10.85 -19.99 4.65
N LYS A 151 -10.32 -18.89 5.19
CA LYS A 151 -11.00 -17.98 6.10
C LYS A 151 -11.54 -18.68 7.34
N THR A 152 -10.72 -19.58 7.90
CA THR A 152 -11.07 -20.32 9.12
C THR A 152 -10.53 -19.67 10.38
N SER A 153 -9.41 -18.95 10.28
CA SER A 153 -8.74 -18.27 11.40
C SER A 153 -8.35 -16.83 11.02
N PHE A 154 -8.43 -15.90 11.97
CA PHE A 154 -8.12 -14.49 11.78
C PHE A 154 -7.55 -13.83 13.03
N GLN A 155 -6.92 -12.67 12.82
CA GLN A 155 -6.41 -11.81 13.88
C GLN A 155 -7.34 -10.61 14.09
N TYR A 156 -7.44 -10.13 15.33
CA TYR A 156 -8.30 -9.00 15.69
C TYR A 156 -7.83 -8.29 16.96
N TYR A 157 -8.23 -7.03 17.12
CA TYR A 157 -7.99 -6.24 18.32
C TYR A 157 -9.27 -6.05 19.12
N SER A 158 -9.15 -6.09 20.45
CA SER A 158 -10.26 -6.01 21.38
C SER A 158 -9.92 -5.07 22.52
N PHE A 159 -10.71 -4.00 22.67
CA PHE A 159 -10.68 -3.14 23.84
C PHE A 159 -11.91 -3.41 24.71
N GLY A 160 -12.03 -4.64 25.20
CA GLY A 160 -13.10 -5.05 26.14
C GLY A 160 -12.68 -5.04 27.62
N SER A 161 -11.41 -4.75 27.86
CA SER A 161 -10.75 -4.77 29.17
C SER A 161 -9.41 -4.01 29.07
N THR A 162 -8.76 -3.75 30.21
CA THR A 162 -7.37 -3.27 30.25
C THR A 162 -6.40 -4.42 30.41
N PRO A 163 -5.31 -4.49 29.63
CA PRO A 163 -5.00 -3.65 28.46
C PRO A 163 -5.79 -4.07 27.20
N ILE A 164 -5.68 -3.28 26.11
CA ILE A 164 -6.13 -3.70 24.77
C ILE A 164 -5.43 -5.01 24.40
N VAL A 165 -6.20 -5.99 23.90
CA VAL A 165 -5.69 -7.32 23.55
C VAL A 165 -5.67 -7.51 22.04
N HIS A 166 -4.57 -8.04 21.51
CA HIS A 166 -4.46 -8.52 20.13
C HIS A 166 -4.55 -10.05 20.13
N TYR A 167 -5.58 -10.59 19.51
CA TYR A 167 -5.81 -12.03 19.36
C TYR A 167 -5.37 -12.48 17.98
N THR A 168 -4.67 -13.62 17.91
CA THR A 168 -4.10 -14.14 16.66
C THR A 168 -4.81 -15.37 16.12
N ASP A 169 -5.87 -15.83 16.78
CA ASP A 169 -6.45 -17.16 16.63
C ASP A 169 -7.99 -17.14 16.59
N GLY A 170 -8.62 -16.00 16.30
CA GLY A 170 -10.07 -15.91 16.14
C GLY A 170 -10.58 -16.84 15.03
N GLY A 171 -11.81 -17.31 15.14
CA GLY A 171 -12.44 -18.21 14.17
C GLY A 171 -13.97 -18.10 14.15
N PHE A 172 -14.59 -18.84 13.22
CA PHE A 172 -16.06 -18.87 13.04
C PHE A 172 -16.65 -20.29 13.06
N GLY A 173 -15.89 -21.26 13.59
CA GLY A 173 -16.40 -22.58 13.95
C GLY A 173 -17.51 -22.50 15.00
N ALA A 174 -18.26 -23.61 15.15
CA ALA A 174 -19.46 -23.65 15.98
C ALA A 174 -19.19 -23.30 17.45
N ASP A 175 -18.02 -23.71 17.98
CA ASP A 175 -17.61 -23.49 19.37
C ASP A 175 -16.57 -22.38 19.51
N ASP A 176 -16.18 -21.73 18.40
CA ASP A 176 -15.18 -20.68 18.41
C ASP A 176 -15.68 -19.48 19.22
N ARG A 177 -14.73 -18.78 19.85
CA ARG A 177 -15.02 -17.60 20.66
C ARG A 177 -14.22 -16.40 20.20
N ILE A 178 -14.84 -15.24 20.27
CA ILE A 178 -14.24 -13.94 20.00
C ILE A 178 -14.38 -13.12 21.28
N SER A 179 -13.27 -12.70 21.88
CA SER A 179 -13.23 -12.04 23.20
C SER A 179 -14.09 -12.75 24.26
N GLY A 180 -14.01 -14.08 24.31
CA GLY A 180 -14.73 -14.90 25.30
C GLY A 180 -16.21 -15.16 25.01
N LYS A 181 -16.84 -14.52 24.01
CA LYS A 181 -18.23 -14.75 23.59
C LYS A 181 -18.28 -15.63 22.35
N LEU A 182 -19.38 -16.35 22.10
CA LEU A 182 -19.49 -17.25 20.95
C LEU A 182 -19.37 -16.49 19.64
N ALA A 183 -18.60 -17.02 18.69
CA ALA A 183 -18.40 -16.40 17.38
C ALA A 183 -19.70 -16.29 16.56
N SER A 184 -20.70 -17.12 16.88
CA SER A 184 -22.05 -17.06 16.31
C SER A 184 -22.82 -15.79 16.68
N HIS A 185 -22.46 -15.13 17.79
CA HIS A 185 -23.10 -13.87 18.21
C HIS A 185 -22.61 -12.65 17.41
N TYR A 186 -21.44 -12.76 16.78
CA TYR A 186 -20.82 -11.63 16.10
C TYR A 186 -21.33 -11.49 14.68
N ASN A 187 -21.80 -10.29 14.33
CA ASN A 187 -22.12 -9.89 12.97
C ASN A 187 -21.03 -8.95 12.41
N ALA A 188 -20.77 -9.04 11.11
CA ALA A 188 -19.69 -8.30 10.46
C ALA A 188 -20.20 -7.01 9.83
N TYR A 189 -19.49 -5.91 10.04
CA TYR A 189 -19.82 -4.60 9.49
C TYR A 189 -18.60 -3.90 8.91
N ARG A 190 -18.84 -3.04 7.92
CA ARG A 190 -17.83 -2.20 7.28
C ARG A 190 -18.22 -0.74 7.36
N TYR A 191 -17.28 0.13 7.69
CA TYR A 191 -17.50 1.57 7.63
C TYR A 191 -17.62 2.05 6.18
N GLU A 192 -18.69 2.78 5.85
CA GLU A 192 -19.02 3.18 4.48
C GLU A 192 -17.97 4.10 3.84
N ARG A 193 -17.16 4.79 4.66
CA ARG A 193 -16.14 5.74 4.21
C ARG A 193 -14.74 5.13 4.12
N ILE A 194 -14.60 3.82 4.30
CA ILE A 194 -13.33 3.16 3.99
C ILE A 194 -13.12 3.16 2.46
N ALA A 195 -12.06 3.81 2.01
CA ALA A 195 -11.55 3.65 0.66
C ALA A 195 -10.88 2.28 0.51
N ASP A 196 -11.44 1.42 -0.34
CA ASP A 196 -10.88 0.11 -0.65
C ASP A 196 -9.48 0.20 -1.30
N ALA A 197 -9.14 1.34 -1.93
CA ALA A 197 -7.83 1.56 -2.53
C ALA A 197 -7.27 2.96 -2.22
N THR A 198 -6.02 2.99 -1.77
CA THR A 198 -5.27 4.23 -1.51
C THR A 198 -4.99 4.95 -2.84
N PRO A 199 -5.29 6.26 -2.96
CA PRO A 199 -4.83 7.05 -4.10
C PRO A 199 -3.32 6.99 -4.23
N GLY A 200 -2.82 7.07 -5.45
CA GLY A 200 -1.40 7.04 -5.69
C GLY A 200 -1.04 7.38 -7.11
N VAL A 201 0.25 7.26 -7.39
CA VAL A 201 0.86 7.69 -8.64
C VAL A 201 1.58 6.52 -9.28
N GLY A 202 1.34 6.29 -10.58
CA GLY A 202 2.13 5.39 -11.41
C GLY A 202 3.09 6.20 -12.26
N ALA A 203 4.36 5.81 -12.34
CA ALA A 203 5.35 6.53 -13.16
C ALA A 203 6.09 5.56 -14.07
N VAL A 204 6.42 6.02 -15.27
CA VAL A 204 7.19 5.25 -16.24
C VAL A 204 8.08 6.20 -17.06
N GLN A 205 9.31 5.77 -17.29
CA GLN A 205 10.22 6.42 -18.22
C GLN A 205 10.18 5.70 -19.57
N ILE A 206 10.01 6.46 -20.67
CA ILE A 206 10.15 5.94 -22.04
C ILE A 206 11.04 6.89 -22.83
N GLY A 207 12.20 6.41 -23.29
CA GLY A 207 13.18 7.26 -23.96
C GLY A 207 13.55 8.46 -23.08
N THR A 208 13.33 9.67 -23.57
CA THR A 208 13.56 10.92 -22.83
C THR A 208 12.32 11.46 -22.10
N THR A 209 11.19 10.78 -22.19
CA THR A 209 9.92 11.25 -21.63
C THR A 209 9.60 10.52 -20.33
N THR A 210 9.48 11.27 -19.24
CA THR A 210 8.88 10.78 -18.00
C THR A 210 7.37 10.97 -18.07
N ARG A 211 6.60 9.92 -17.76
CA ARG A 211 5.13 10.01 -17.63
C ARG A 211 4.69 9.60 -16.25
N VAL A 212 3.70 10.34 -15.74
CA VAL A 212 3.18 10.20 -14.38
C VAL A 212 1.67 10.17 -14.45
N PHE A 213 1.07 9.07 -14.01
CA PHE A 213 -0.35 8.76 -14.10
C PHE A 213 -0.99 8.81 -12.72
N PHE A 214 -2.20 9.36 -12.64
CA PHE A 214 -2.91 9.52 -11.37
C PHE A 214 -4.43 9.59 -11.61
N ARG A 215 -5.19 9.40 -10.53
CA ARG A 215 -6.63 9.64 -10.51
C ARG A 215 -6.89 11.13 -10.25
N GLY A 216 -7.56 11.79 -11.17
CA GLY A 216 -8.02 13.17 -10.98
C GLY A 216 -9.21 13.25 -10.03
N ALA A 217 -9.48 14.44 -9.49
CA ALA A 217 -10.65 14.69 -8.64
C ALA A 217 -12.01 14.36 -9.32
N ASP A 218 -12.04 14.30 -10.66
CA ASP A 218 -13.18 13.88 -11.48
C ASP A 218 -13.29 12.35 -11.64
N GLY A 219 -12.47 11.58 -10.92
CA GLY A 219 -12.43 10.12 -10.98
C GLY A 219 -11.76 9.54 -12.24
N ALA A 220 -11.34 10.38 -13.19
CA ALA A 220 -10.73 9.92 -14.43
C ALA A 220 -9.23 9.63 -14.28
N LEU A 221 -8.69 8.86 -15.22
CA LEU A 221 -7.24 8.72 -15.37
C LEU A 221 -6.68 9.98 -16.05
N TRP A 222 -5.65 10.55 -15.43
CA TRP A 222 -4.89 11.68 -15.93
C TRP A 222 -3.41 11.32 -16.03
N GLN A 223 -2.68 12.05 -16.87
CA GLN A 223 -1.22 12.05 -16.85
C GLN A 223 -0.63 13.46 -16.83
N TYR A 224 0.57 13.55 -16.23
CA TYR A 224 1.57 14.56 -16.54
C TYR A 224 2.70 13.89 -17.31
N TYR A 225 3.20 14.51 -18.37
CA TYR A 225 4.38 14.05 -19.08
C TYR A 225 5.42 15.16 -19.23
N LEU A 226 6.68 14.81 -19.00
CA LEU A 226 7.83 15.71 -19.06
C LEU A 226 8.49 15.57 -20.43
N GLU A 227 8.46 16.64 -21.22
CA GLU A 227 9.10 16.70 -22.53
C GLU A 227 9.74 18.08 -22.71
N GLY A 228 10.98 18.13 -23.19
CA GLY A 228 11.71 19.38 -23.38
C GLY A 228 11.91 20.21 -22.10
N GLY A 229 11.86 19.58 -20.92
CA GLY A 229 11.96 20.26 -19.62
C GLY A 229 10.64 20.83 -19.09
N HIS A 230 9.52 20.61 -19.78
CA HIS A 230 8.21 21.13 -19.40
C HIS A 230 7.21 20.00 -19.11
N TRP A 231 6.43 20.17 -18.05
CA TRP A 231 5.35 19.26 -17.69
C TRP A 231 4.07 19.66 -18.41
N THR A 232 3.47 18.71 -19.13
CA THR A 232 2.17 18.90 -19.79
C THR A 232 1.14 17.92 -19.21
N SER A 233 -0.06 18.41 -18.89
CA SER A 233 -1.17 17.59 -18.41
C SER A 233 -2.05 17.08 -19.55
N GLN A 234 -2.56 15.86 -19.45
CA GLN A 234 -3.58 15.33 -20.34
C GLN A 234 -4.60 14.47 -19.58
N LYS A 235 -5.89 14.73 -19.80
CA LYS A 235 -6.97 13.82 -19.38
C LYS A 235 -7.00 12.62 -20.34
N ILE A 236 -6.85 11.41 -19.82
CA ILE A 236 -6.94 10.18 -20.61
C ILE A 236 -8.39 9.71 -20.67
N GLY A 237 -9.12 9.81 -19.55
CA GLY A 237 -10.54 9.47 -19.45
C GLY A 237 -10.82 8.27 -18.56
N GLY A 238 -11.96 7.63 -18.76
CA GLY A 238 -12.44 6.53 -17.91
C GLY A 238 -12.88 6.97 -16.52
N GLN A 239 -13.24 6.00 -15.69
CA GLN A 239 -13.52 6.17 -14.26
C GLN A 239 -12.78 5.07 -13.51
N ILE A 240 -11.80 5.46 -12.71
CA ILE A 240 -10.89 4.55 -12.04
C ILE A 240 -11.03 4.66 -10.52
N ILE A 241 -10.67 3.58 -9.84
CA ILE A 241 -10.55 3.49 -8.38
C ILE A 241 -9.06 3.21 -8.07
N GLY A 242 -8.54 3.86 -7.03
CA GLY A 242 -7.20 3.58 -6.51
C GLY A 242 -6.02 4.06 -7.37
N ASN A 243 -4.85 3.45 -7.11
CA ASN A 243 -3.56 3.75 -7.74
C ASN A 243 -3.45 3.13 -9.16
N PRO A 244 -3.08 3.94 -10.18
CA PRO A 244 -2.68 3.44 -11.49
C PRO A 244 -1.23 2.92 -11.47
N SER A 245 -0.98 1.80 -12.14
CA SER A 245 0.38 1.28 -12.36
C SER A 245 0.76 1.33 -13.83
N ALA A 246 1.87 1.96 -14.16
CA ALA A 246 2.29 2.19 -15.54
C ALA A 246 3.57 1.42 -15.87
N VAL A 247 3.59 0.80 -17.05
CA VAL A 247 4.75 0.10 -17.60
C VAL A 247 4.91 0.40 -19.08
N TYR A 248 6.16 0.32 -19.55
CA TYR A 248 6.44 0.26 -20.98
C TYR A 248 6.59 -1.20 -21.37
N ASP A 249 5.80 -1.63 -22.35
CA ASP A 249 5.87 -2.95 -22.95
C ASP A 249 6.67 -2.87 -24.27
N PRO A 250 7.96 -3.24 -24.26
CA PRO A 250 8.81 -3.15 -25.43
C PRO A 250 8.41 -4.14 -26.54
N ASN A 251 7.65 -5.18 -26.23
CA ASN A 251 7.28 -6.22 -27.20
C ASN A 251 6.24 -5.70 -28.19
N GLU A 252 5.30 -4.89 -27.71
CA GLU A 252 4.25 -4.26 -28.52
C GLU A 252 4.48 -2.76 -28.71
N ASN A 253 5.56 -2.21 -28.15
CA ASN A 253 5.86 -0.78 -28.11
C ASN A 253 4.69 0.05 -27.53
N LEU A 254 4.10 -0.44 -26.44
CA LEU A 254 2.95 0.19 -25.79
C LEU A 254 3.34 0.78 -24.44
N ILE A 255 2.75 1.92 -24.12
CA ILE A 255 2.64 2.36 -22.72
C ILE A 255 1.36 1.75 -22.19
N ARG A 256 1.44 0.94 -21.14
CA ARG A 256 0.28 0.32 -20.50
C ARG A 256 0.09 0.91 -19.12
N VAL A 257 -1.15 1.27 -18.78
CA VAL A 257 -1.54 1.76 -17.47
C VAL A 257 -2.67 0.88 -16.96
N PHE A 258 -2.42 0.21 -15.85
CA PHE A 258 -3.35 -0.70 -15.21
C PHE A 258 -4.02 -0.04 -14.03
N VAL A 259 -5.34 -0.23 -13.92
CA VAL A 259 -6.18 0.43 -12.92
C VAL A 259 -7.28 -0.51 -12.46
N GLN A 260 -7.82 -0.25 -11.28
CA GLN A 260 -9.10 -0.80 -10.87
C GLN A 260 -10.21 0.07 -11.46
N GLY A 261 -11.18 -0.54 -12.14
CA GLY A 261 -12.39 0.14 -12.61
C GLY A 261 -13.43 0.30 -11.51
N THR A 262 -14.49 1.09 -11.76
CA THR A 262 -15.62 1.24 -10.83
C THR A 262 -16.42 -0.05 -10.64
N ASP A 263 -16.34 -0.98 -11.60
CA ASP A 263 -16.85 -2.35 -11.53
C ASP A 263 -15.94 -3.31 -10.74
N ARG A 264 -14.88 -2.78 -10.11
CA ARG A 264 -13.81 -3.52 -9.44
C ARG A 264 -13.05 -4.50 -10.35
N ALA A 265 -13.13 -4.39 -11.67
CA ALA A 265 -12.30 -5.19 -12.57
C ALA A 265 -10.92 -4.54 -12.79
N LEU A 266 -9.97 -5.35 -13.25
CA LEU A 266 -8.73 -4.85 -13.83
C LEU A 266 -9.04 -4.28 -15.22
N TRP A 267 -8.65 -3.03 -15.42
CA TRP A 267 -8.68 -2.35 -16.71
C TRP A 267 -7.27 -1.96 -17.13
N GLN A 268 -7.04 -1.97 -18.43
CA GLN A 268 -5.83 -1.42 -19.05
C GLN A 268 -6.21 -0.22 -19.93
N PHE A 269 -5.49 0.87 -19.76
CA PHE A 269 -5.38 1.97 -20.71
C PHE A 269 -4.04 1.84 -21.42
N TYR A 270 -3.99 1.98 -22.74
CA TYR A 270 -2.73 1.91 -23.45
C TYR A 270 -2.59 2.91 -24.58
N TRP A 271 -1.36 3.42 -24.72
CA TRP A 271 -0.99 4.32 -25.79
C TRP A 271 -0.32 3.53 -26.91
N ASN A 272 -0.91 3.57 -28.09
CA ASN A 272 -0.43 2.84 -29.29
C ASN A 272 0.46 3.69 -30.22
N GLY A 273 0.89 4.87 -29.78
CA GLY A 273 1.62 5.84 -30.62
C GLY A 273 0.75 6.98 -31.15
N SER A 274 -0.57 6.77 -31.26
CA SER A 274 -1.50 7.75 -31.86
C SER A 274 -2.67 8.11 -30.96
N SER A 275 -3.18 7.15 -30.18
CA SER A 275 -4.32 7.37 -29.31
C SER A 275 -4.29 6.48 -28.07
N TRP A 276 -4.99 6.93 -27.03
CA TRP A 276 -5.28 6.11 -25.87
C TRP A 276 -6.44 5.16 -26.17
N GLN A 277 -6.22 3.88 -25.89
CA GLN A 277 -7.21 2.82 -25.95
C GLN A 277 -7.51 2.31 -24.55
N GLN A 278 -8.65 1.65 -24.36
CA GLN A 278 -9.04 1.03 -23.09
C GLN A 278 -9.58 -0.38 -23.29
N GLN A 279 -9.26 -1.28 -22.37
CA GLN A 279 -9.69 -2.67 -22.38
C GLN A 279 -10.00 -3.16 -20.97
N ARG A 280 -11.15 -3.80 -20.80
CA ARG A 280 -11.48 -4.56 -19.59
C ARG A 280 -10.79 -5.92 -19.65
N ILE A 281 -9.98 -6.25 -18.64
CA ILE A 281 -9.30 -7.54 -18.53
C ILE A 281 -10.13 -8.52 -17.70
N GLY A 282 -10.66 -8.08 -16.55
CA GLY A 282 -11.50 -8.90 -15.66
C GLY A 282 -10.97 -8.96 -14.22
N GLY A 283 -11.35 -9.99 -13.48
CA GLY A 283 -11.03 -10.11 -12.04
C GLY A 283 -11.93 -9.29 -11.12
N SER A 284 -11.63 -9.34 -9.82
CA SER A 284 -12.33 -8.61 -8.76
C SER A 284 -11.29 -8.05 -7.78
N LEU A 285 -10.96 -6.78 -7.95
CA LEU A 285 -9.93 -6.04 -7.23
C LEU A 285 -10.52 -5.39 -5.97
N SER A 286 -9.71 -5.33 -4.92
CA SER A 286 -9.94 -4.60 -3.67
C SER A 286 -8.76 -3.71 -3.31
N SER A 287 -7.93 -3.35 -4.30
CA SER A 287 -6.81 -2.43 -4.21
C SER A 287 -6.50 -1.84 -5.60
N GLY A 288 -5.60 -0.87 -5.64
CA GLY A 288 -4.86 -0.49 -6.85
C GLY A 288 -3.94 -1.62 -7.34
N THR A 289 -3.13 -1.32 -8.36
CA THR A 289 -2.32 -2.33 -9.06
C THR A 289 -0.82 -2.06 -8.93
N GLY A 290 -0.03 -3.11 -9.15
CA GLY A 290 1.41 -3.03 -9.41
C GLY A 290 1.74 -3.83 -10.66
N ALA A 291 2.34 -3.21 -11.67
CA ALA A 291 2.62 -3.83 -12.96
C ALA A 291 4.12 -3.84 -13.29
N VAL A 292 4.54 -4.88 -14.01
CA VAL A 292 5.92 -5.06 -14.48
C VAL A 292 5.91 -5.84 -15.80
N VAL A 293 6.91 -5.61 -16.64
CA VAL A 293 7.18 -6.46 -17.81
C VAL A 293 8.45 -7.24 -17.53
N LYS A 294 8.38 -8.57 -17.59
CA LYS A 294 9.52 -9.47 -17.43
C LYS A 294 9.63 -10.39 -18.62
N GLY A 295 10.68 -10.23 -19.42
CA GLY A 295 10.77 -10.87 -20.74
C GLY A 295 9.58 -10.46 -21.61
N ASN A 296 8.85 -11.44 -22.13
CA ASN A 296 7.69 -11.21 -23.01
C ASN A 296 6.35 -11.29 -22.26
N VAL A 297 6.38 -11.16 -20.93
CA VAL A 297 5.18 -11.30 -20.09
C VAL A 297 4.92 -10.00 -19.35
N VAL A 298 3.75 -9.40 -19.60
CA VAL A 298 3.22 -8.32 -18.78
C VAL A 298 2.53 -8.94 -17.58
N ARG A 299 2.87 -8.49 -16.36
CA ARG A 299 2.27 -8.98 -15.12
C ARG A 299 1.67 -7.82 -14.35
N VAL A 300 0.48 -8.03 -13.81
CA VAL A 300 -0.27 -7.05 -13.01
C VAL A 300 -0.73 -7.72 -11.73
N PHE A 301 -0.26 -7.19 -10.61
CA PHE A 301 -0.52 -7.66 -9.27
C PHE A 301 -1.55 -6.76 -8.58
N TYR A 302 -2.44 -7.35 -7.78
CA TYR A 302 -3.47 -6.63 -7.04
C TYR A 302 -4.01 -7.48 -5.87
N ARG A 303 -4.67 -6.83 -4.90
CA ARG A 303 -5.47 -7.54 -3.89
C ARG A 303 -6.82 -7.92 -4.49
N GLY A 304 -7.18 -9.20 -4.42
CA GLY A 304 -8.50 -9.68 -4.81
C GLY A 304 -9.57 -9.31 -3.78
N GLY A 305 -10.85 -9.42 -4.14
CA GLY A 305 -11.97 -9.29 -3.20
C GLY A 305 -11.91 -10.28 -2.03
N ASP A 306 -11.15 -11.37 -2.18
CA ASP A 306 -10.88 -12.35 -1.13
C ASP A 306 -9.78 -11.92 -0.14
N GLY A 307 -9.12 -10.78 -0.36
CA GLY A 307 -8.01 -10.27 0.44
C GLY A 307 -6.63 -10.78 0.03
N SER A 308 -6.57 -11.62 -1.01
CA SER A 308 -5.33 -12.30 -1.44
C SER A 308 -4.59 -11.50 -2.50
N LEU A 309 -3.28 -11.67 -2.61
CA LEU A 309 -2.50 -11.26 -3.77
C LEU A 309 -2.86 -12.16 -4.97
N TRP A 310 -3.26 -11.51 -6.05
CA TRP A 310 -3.50 -12.10 -7.35
C TRP A 310 -2.57 -11.49 -8.38
N GLN A 311 -2.29 -12.23 -9.45
CA GLN A 311 -1.76 -11.68 -10.68
C GLN A 311 -2.68 -11.97 -11.86
N HIS A 312 -2.78 -10.99 -12.77
CA HIS A 312 -3.09 -11.23 -14.18
C HIS A 312 -1.79 -11.13 -14.98
N TYR A 313 -1.59 -12.03 -15.93
CA TYR A 313 -0.42 -12.00 -16.80
C TYR A 313 -0.81 -12.22 -18.26
N LEU A 314 -0.24 -11.40 -19.14
CA LEU A 314 -0.38 -11.48 -20.59
C LEU A 314 0.82 -12.24 -21.15
N SER A 315 0.57 -13.39 -21.75
CA SER A 315 1.60 -14.23 -22.39
C SER A 315 1.02 -14.87 -23.64
N GLY A 316 1.77 -14.83 -24.75
CA GLY A 316 1.29 -15.39 -26.03
C GLY A 316 -0.01 -14.75 -26.52
N GLY A 317 -0.24 -13.47 -26.24
CA GLY A 317 -1.43 -12.72 -26.64
C GLY A 317 -2.70 -13.02 -25.82
N SER A 318 -2.61 -13.85 -24.77
CA SER A 318 -3.75 -14.18 -23.92
C SER A 318 -3.51 -13.80 -22.46
N TRP A 319 -4.56 -13.30 -21.81
CA TRP A 319 -4.56 -13.03 -20.37
C TRP A 319 -4.91 -14.31 -19.61
N ALA A 320 -4.15 -14.58 -18.56
CA ALA A 320 -4.45 -15.60 -17.56
C ALA A 320 -4.34 -14.99 -16.16
N SER A 321 -4.92 -15.66 -15.16
CA SER A 321 -4.88 -15.22 -13.77
C SER A 321 -4.34 -16.32 -12.85
N GLN A 322 -3.72 -15.91 -11.76
CA GLN A 322 -3.21 -16.81 -10.72
C GLN A 322 -3.35 -16.15 -9.35
N ARG A 323 -3.90 -16.88 -8.39
CA ARG A 323 -3.84 -16.54 -6.98
C ARG A 323 -2.48 -16.92 -6.41
N ILE A 324 -1.82 -16.00 -5.70
CA ILE A 324 -0.46 -16.19 -5.18
C ILE A 324 -0.48 -16.53 -3.69
N GLY A 325 -1.16 -15.74 -2.86
CA GLY A 325 -1.18 -15.91 -1.40
C GLY A 325 -1.97 -14.79 -0.73
N GLY A 326 -2.18 -14.77 0.58
CA GLY A 326 -3.03 -13.75 1.22
C GLY A 326 -2.53 -13.29 2.58
N LEU A 327 -2.46 -11.95 2.73
CA LEU A 327 -2.32 -11.11 3.93
C LEU A 327 -1.79 -9.72 3.52
N MET A 328 -2.54 -8.97 2.71
CA MET A 328 -2.11 -7.68 2.17
C MET A 328 -3.06 -6.55 2.58
N LEU A 329 -2.48 -5.43 3.05
CA LEU A 329 -3.24 -4.25 3.50
C LEU A 329 -3.43 -3.19 2.41
N ASP A 330 -2.37 -2.88 1.66
CA ASP A 330 -2.35 -1.80 0.65
C ASP A 330 -2.09 -2.33 -0.77
N ASN A 331 -1.93 -1.43 -1.73
CA ASN A 331 -1.59 -1.66 -3.12
C ASN A 331 -0.21 -2.36 -3.24
N PRO A 332 -0.07 -3.36 -4.11
CA PRO A 332 1.22 -4.00 -4.35
C PRO A 332 2.14 -3.10 -5.17
N ALA A 333 3.42 -3.09 -4.81
CA ALA A 333 4.50 -2.47 -5.55
C ALA A 333 5.41 -3.57 -6.11
N VAL A 334 5.67 -3.56 -7.42
CA VAL A 334 6.37 -4.67 -8.08
C VAL A 334 7.66 -4.20 -8.73
N VAL A 335 8.71 -5.02 -8.63
CA VAL A 335 10.00 -4.81 -9.26
C VAL A 335 10.60 -6.13 -9.73
N ASP A 336 11.27 -6.11 -10.88
CA ASP A 336 12.20 -7.16 -11.28
C ASP A 336 13.62 -6.65 -10.97
N ASP A 337 14.29 -7.27 -10.00
CA ASP A 337 15.63 -6.85 -9.54
C ASP A 337 16.77 -7.65 -10.18
N ALA A 338 16.50 -8.21 -11.37
CA ALA A 338 17.28 -9.19 -12.12
C ALA A 338 17.39 -10.59 -11.47
N ALA A 339 17.43 -10.68 -10.14
CA ALA A 339 17.46 -11.97 -9.44
C ALA A 339 16.05 -12.54 -9.24
N TYR A 340 15.10 -11.69 -8.83
CA TYR A 340 13.77 -12.06 -8.42
C TYR A 340 12.73 -11.07 -8.95
N LEU A 341 11.56 -11.62 -9.27
CA LEU A 341 10.35 -10.80 -9.37
C LEU A 341 9.79 -10.62 -7.95
N ARG A 342 9.75 -9.39 -7.46
CA ARG A 342 9.28 -9.05 -6.10
C ARG A 342 7.99 -8.26 -6.16
N VAL A 343 7.06 -8.60 -5.28
CA VAL A 343 5.84 -7.87 -5.01
C VAL A 343 5.87 -7.47 -3.55
N LEU A 344 6.16 -6.20 -3.27
CA LEU A 344 6.19 -5.63 -1.93
C LEU A 344 4.84 -5.03 -1.58
N PHE A 345 4.45 -5.15 -0.32
CA PHE A 345 3.17 -4.64 0.17
C PHE A 345 3.20 -4.46 1.68
N GLN A 346 2.37 -3.54 2.17
CA GLN A 346 2.17 -3.37 3.59
C GLN A 346 1.36 -4.55 4.14
N GLY A 347 1.88 -5.21 5.18
CA GLY A 347 1.16 -6.23 5.92
C GLY A 347 0.11 -5.62 6.85
N THR A 348 -0.78 -6.45 7.38
CA THR A 348 -1.80 -6.02 8.35
C THR A 348 -1.18 -5.64 9.71
N ASP A 349 0.03 -6.14 9.98
CA ASP A 349 0.90 -5.77 11.10
C ASP A 349 1.61 -4.40 10.89
N GLY A 350 1.42 -3.75 9.73
CA GLY A 350 2.05 -2.47 9.41
C GLY A 350 3.47 -2.59 8.85
N ALA A 351 4.05 -3.79 8.83
CA ALA A 351 5.39 -4.04 8.31
C ALA A 351 5.41 -4.14 6.78
N MET A 352 6.60 -4.00 6.19
CA MET A 352 6.80 -4.37 4.80
C MET A 352 6.95 -5.89 4.69
N TRP A 353 6.18 -6.45 3.76
CA TRP A 353 6.25 -7.84 3.35
C TRP A 353 6.55 -7.91 1.85
N GLN A 354 7.06 -9.07 1.42
CA GLN A 354 7.18 -9.38 0.01
C GLN A 354 6.67 -10.78 -0.32
N TYR A 355 6.13 -10.91 -1.53
CA TYR A 355 6.18 -12.16 -2.30
C TYR A 355 7.30 -12.05 -3.31
N TYR A 356 8.14 -13.08 -3.45
CA TYR A 356 9.15 -13.14 -4.49
C TYR A 356 9.13 -14.48 -5.22
N TRP A 357 9.38 -14.45 -6.53
CA TRP A 357 9.44 -15.64 -7.38
C TRP A 357 10.86 -16.20 -7.44
N ASP A 358 11.09 -17.38 -6.86
CA ASP A 358 12.41 -18.01 -6.76
C ASP A 358 12.86 -18.80 -8.00
N GLY A 359 12.05 -18.81 -9.06
CA GLY A 359 12.28 -19.61 -10.28
C GLY A 359 11.35 -20.80 -10.41
N GLY A 360 10.74 -21.28 -9.32
CA GLY A 360 9.75 -22.37 -9.35
C GLY A 360 8.50 -22.12 -8.51
N SER A 361 8.59 -21.27 -7.49
CA SER A 361 7.49 -20.99 -6.57
C SER A 361 7.51 -19.55 -6.06
N TRP A 362 6.34 -19.09 -5.61
CA TRP A 362 6.24 -17.85 -4.86
C TRP A 362 6.60 -18.11 -3.39
N ARG A 363 7.50 -17.29 -2.85
CA ARG A 363 7.89 -17.30 -1.44
C ARG A 363 7.40 -16.02 -0.78
N GLN A 364 6.95 -16.11 0.47
CA GLN A 364 6.58 -14.96 1.29
C GLN A 364 7.67 -14.69 2.32
N GLN A 365 7.95 -13.42 2.59
CA GLN A 365 8.89 -13.01 3.62
C GLN A 365 8.46 -11.69 4.26
N ARG A 366 8.51 -11.64 5.59
CA ARG A 366 8.45 -10.39 6.36
C ARG A 366 9.81 -9.70 6.27
N ILE A 367 9.82 -8.42 5.95
CA ILE A 367 11.05 -7.62 5.90
C ILE A 367 11.19 -6.78 7.17
N GLY A 368 10.10 -6.18 7.64
CA GLY A 368 10.09 -5.32 8.82
C GLY A 368 9.81 -3.86 8.48
N GLY A 369 10.20 -2.95 9.37
CA GLY A 369 9.83 -1.54 9.33
C GLY A 369 8.36 -1.29 9.74
N GLU A 370 8.00 -0.02 9.87
CA GLU A 370 6.63 0.42 10.12
C GLU A 370 6.27 1.51 9.11
N PHE A 371 5.25 1.25 8.30
CA PHE A 371 4.82 2.13 7.22
C PHE A 371 3.36 2.54 7.42
N THR A 372 2.96 3.67 6.84
CA THR A 372 1.59 4.19 6.92
C THR A 372 0.95 4.43 5.55
N SER A 373 1.60 3.93 4.49
CA SER A 373 1.10 3.93 3.11
C SER A 373 1.59 2.68 2.37
N GLY A 374 1.02 2.42 1.20
CA GLY A 374 1.61 1.53 0.22
C GLY A 374 2.92 2.07 -0.36
N PHE A 375 3.52 1.28 -1.23
CA PHE A 375 4.90 1.49 -1.68
C PHE A 375 5.00 1.95 -3.14
N GLY A 376 6.02 2.76 -3.42
CA GLY A 376 6.65 2.84 -4.73
C GLY A 376 7.96 2.05 -4.71
N VAL A 377 8.33 1.38 -5.78
CA VAL A 377 9.57 0.59 -5.84
C VAL A 377 10.27 0.73 -7.18
N LEU A 378 11.60 0.69 -7.16
CA LEU A 378 12.43 0.50 -8.35
C LEU A 378 13.73 -0.22 -8.01
N TRP A 379 14.33 -0.80 -9.04
CA TRP A 379 15.67 -1.36 -8.98
C TRP A 379 16.64 -0.45 -9.73
N LEU A 380 17.68 0.03 -9.05
CA LEU A 380 18.66 0.96 -9.61
C LEU A 380 20.03 0.71 -9.00
N GLY A 381 21.04 0.54 -9.87
CA GLY A 381 22.43 0.36 -9.43
C GLY A 381 22.64 -0.89 -8.57
N GLY A 382 21.90 -1.97 -8.83
CA GLY A 382 21.95 -3.21 -8.03
C GLY A 382 21.17 -3.16 -6.71
N VAL A 383 20.50 -2.04 -6.41
CA VAL A 383 19.79 -1.82 -5.14
C VAL A 383 18.29 -1.74 -5.39
N VAL A 384 17.51 -2.52 -4.62
CA VAL A 384 16.06 -2.34 -4.53
C VAL A 384 15.76 -1.17 -3.61
N ARG A 385 15.05 -0.17 -4.13
CA ARG A 385 14.67 1.05 -3.41
C ARG A 385 13.16 1.12 -3.29
N VAL A 386 12.68 1.16 -2.06
CA VAL A 386 11.26 1.26 -1.71
C VAL A 386 11.00 2.66 -1.16
N PHE A 387 9.88 3.25 -1.54
CA PHE A 387 9.48 4.59 -1.15
C PHE A 387 8.10 4.53 -0.52
N ALA A 388 7.96 5.05 0.68
CA ALA A 388 6.71 5.03 1.42
C ALA A 388 6.62 6.21 2.36
N ARG A 389 5.42 6.46 2.87
CA ARG A 389 5.26 7.28 4.06
C ARG A 389 5.71 6.49 5.29
N GLY A 390 6.66 7.04 6.01
CA GLY A 390 7.07 6.52 7.31
C GLY A 390 6.09 6.93 8.41
N ALA A 391 6.17 6.28 9.56
CA ALA A 391 5.37 6.67 10.71
C ALA A 391 5.84 8.02 11.31
N GLY A 392 4.88 8.85 11.73
CA GLY A 392 5.10 10.03 12.57
C GLY A 392 4.90 11.43 11.98
N HIS A 393 5.09 11.71 10.69
CA HIS A 393 5.02 13.13 10.19
C HIS A 393 4.64 13.31 8.72
N GLY A 394 4.00 12.33 8.08
CA GLY A 394 3.59 12.50 6.69
C GLY A 394 4.75 12.40 5.68
N SER A 395 5.99 12.31 6.15
CA SER A 395 7.18 12.39 5.29
C SER A 395 7.42 11.17 4.44
N LEU A 396 8.00 11.41 3.27
CA LEU A 396 8.49 10.39 2.37
C LEU A 396 9.79 9.81 2.94
N TYR A 397 9.88 8.48 2.98
CA TYR A 397 11.07 7.73 3.31
C TYR A 397 11.50 6.86 2.15
N GLN A 398 12.81 6.64 2.06
CA GLN A 398 13.40 5.59 1.26
C GLN A 398 13.85 4.44 2.17
N TYR A 399 13.48 3.23 1.81
CA TYR A 399 13.96 2.00 2.42
C TYR A 399 14.67 1.18 1.34
N TYR A 400 15.95 0.90 1.50
CA TYR A 400 16.73 0.25 0.45
C TYR A 400 17.59 -0.88 0.97
N LEU A 401 17.71 -1.94 0.16
CA LEU A 401 18.51 -3.11 0.47
C LEU A 401 19.88 -3.00 -0.21
N ALA A 402 20.91 -2.70 0.59
CA ALA A 402 22.29 -2.66 0.15
C ALA A 402 23.12 -3.66 0.97
N ASP A 403 23.92 -4.48 0.31
CA ASP A 403 24.81 -5.46 0.95
C ASP A 403 24.12 -6.36 1.99
N GLY A 404 22.88 -6.78 1.69
CA GLY A 404 22.08 -7.64 2.57
C GLY A 404 21.42 -6.93 3.76
N THR A 405 21.60 -5.62 3.90
CA THR A 405 21.04 -4.82 5.00
C THR A 405 20.02 -3.79 4.49
N TRP A 406 18.87 -3.72 5.16
CA TRP A 406 17.86 -2.71 4.87
C TRP A 406 18.15 -1.41 5.64
N THR A 407 18.23 -0.29 4.92
CA THR A 407 18.48 1.04 5.49
C THR A 407 17.29 1.97 5.25
N LEU A 408 16.87 2.68 6.30
CA LEU A 408 15.82 3.71 6.25
C LEU A 408 16.41 5.11 6.21
N GLN A 409 15.97 5.92 5.25
CA GLN A 409 16.37 7.31 5.08
C GLN A 409 15.14 8.19 4.91
N SER A 410 15.01 9.24 5.74
CA SER A 410 14.00 10.27 5.53
C SER A 410 14.36 11.13 4.31
N LEU A 411 13.39 11.35 3.43
CA LEU A 411 13.50 12.23 2.27
C LEU A 411 12.73 13.56 2.48
N GLY A 412 12.18 13.77 3.68
CA GLY A 412 11.37 14.93 4.02
C GLY A 412 10.06 15.02 3.25
N GLY A 413 9.52 16.23 3.14
CA GLY A 413 8.22 16.50 2.53
C GLY A 413 7.04 16.03 3.38
N GLU A 414 5.83 16.31 2.90
CA GLU A 414 4.57 15.81 3.46
C GLU A 414 3.73 15.24 2.31
N ILE A 415 3.48 13.92 2.35
CA ILE A 415 2.79 13.18 1.31
C ILE A 415 1.49 12.55 1.80
N THR A 416 0.47 12.59 0.95
CA THR A 416 -0.91 12.16 1.25
C THR A 416 -1.41 11.05 0.31
N SER A 417 -0.50 10.42 -0.43
CA SER A 417 -0.78 9.29 -1.34
C SER A 417 0.36 8.27 -1.31
N ASN A 418 0.15 7.10 -1.93
CA ASN A 418 1.26 6.20 -2.25
C ASN A 418 2.22 6.89 -3.24
N ALA A 419 3.51 6.57 -3.13
CA ALA A 419 4.55 7.10 -4.00
C ALA A 419 4.65 6.31 -5.31
N GLY A 420 4.94 6.98 -6.42
CA GLY A 420 5.44 6.39 -7.66
C GLY A 420 6.89 6.78 -7.88
N ALA A 421 7.72 5.92 -8.47
CA ALA A 421 9.12 6.26 -8.67
C ALA A 421 9.62 5.79 -10.04
N THR A 422 10.56 6.53 -10.62
CA THR A 422 11.16 6.20 -11.92
C THR A 422 12.58 6.77 -12.03
N PHE A 423 13.34 6.27 -12.99
CA PHE A 423 14.69 6.71 -13.27
C PHE A 423 14.82 7.04 -14.76
N ASP A 424 15.26 8.26 -15.07
CA ASP A 424 15.32 8.75 -16.45
C ASP A 424 16.68 8.50 -17.15
N GLY A 425 17.58 7.75 -16.50
CA GLY A 425 18.96 7.55 -16.94
C GLY A 425 19.95 8.49 -16.26
N TYR A 426 19.47 9.61 -15.70
CA TYR A 426 20.28 10.59 -15.00
C TYR A 426 19.77 10.87 -13.59
N LEU A 427 18.46 11.09 -13.47
CA LEU A 427 17.78 11.50 -12.26
C LEU A 427 16.82 10.42 -11.78
N LEU A 428 16.90 10.14 -10.48
CA LEU A 428 15.90 9.34 -9.78
C LEU A 428 14.79 10.28 -9.31
N ARG A 429 13.55 10.02 -9.71
CA ARG A 429 12.38 10.83 -9.40
C ARG A 429 11.37 10.02 -8.61
N VAL A 430 10.87 10.61 -7.52
CA VAL A 430 9.78 10.06 -6.72
C VAL A 430 8.62 11.05 -6.75
N PHE A 431 7.42 10.57 -6.97
CA PHE A 431 6.20 11.35 -7.15
C PHE A 431 5.17 10.97 -6.10
N ALA A 432 4.50 11.97 -5.54
CA ALA A 432 3.41 11.74 -4.60
C ALA A 432 2.46 12.95 -4.60
N ARG A 433 1.26 12.76 -4.03
CA ARG A 433 0.36 13.86 -3.71
C ARG A 433 0.86 14.59 -2.46
N GLY A 434 0.95 15.91 -2.52
CA GLY A 434 1.25 16.74 -1.35
C GLY A 434 0.03 17.01 -0.48
N ALA A 435 0.22 17.70 0.64
CA ALA A 435 -0.88 18.14 1.52
C ALA A 435 -1.87 19.09 0.81
N ASP A 436 -1.41 19.84 -0.19
CA ASP A 436 -2.22 20.73 -1.02
C ASP A 436 -3.04 19.99 -2.11
N GLY A 437 -2.96 18.66 -2.15
CA GLY A 437 -3.63 17.83 -3.14
C GLY A 437 -2.99 17.85 -4.53
N ALA A 438 -1.88 18.57 -4.74
CA ALA A 438 -1.19 18.62 -6.02
C ALA A 438 -0.19 17.45 -6.18
N LEU A 439 0.24 17.20 -7.42
CA LEU A 439 1.36 16.32 -7.71
C LEU A 439 2.67 17.02 -7.41
N TRP A 440 3.51 16.38 -6.61
CA TRP A 440 4.87 16.80 -6.29
C TRP A 440 5.88 15.76 -6.76
N GLN A 441 7.10 16.20 -7.06
CA GLN A 441 8.25 15.34 -7.27
C GLN A 441 9.36 15.65 -6.26
N ASN A 442 10.08 14.61 -5.87
CA ASN A 442 11.36 14.69 -5.19
C ASN A 442 12.43 14.05 -6.09
N VAL A 443 13.46 14.81 -6.44
CA VAL A 443 14.46 14.42 -7.43
C VAL A 443 15.83 14.28 -6.79
N TRP A 444 16.45 13.12 -6.96
CA TRP A 444 17.84 12.88 -6.58
C TRP A 444 18.76 13.24 -7.75
N ASP A 445 19.64 14.22 -7.51
CA ASP A 445 20.59 14.74 -8.50
C ASP A 445 21.98 14.07 -8.47
N GLY A 446 22.16 13.06 -7.61
CA GLY A 446 23.46 12.44 -7.32
C GLY A 446 24.08 12.87 -6.00
N SER A 447 23.56 13.95 -5.38
CA SER A 447 24.07 14.51 -4.13
C SER A 447 22.97 14.85 -3.12
N THR A 448 21.84 15.37 -3.59
CA THR A 448 20.74 15.85 -2.73
C THR A 448 19.37 15.53 -3.32
N TRP A 449 18.38 15.49 -2.43
CA TRP A 449 16.97 15.34 -2.76
C TRP A 449 16.29 16.71 -2.85
N ASN A 450 15.66 16.99 -3.99
CA ASN A 450 15.08 18.29 -4.31
C ASN A 450 13.57 18.19 -4.59
N TRP A 451 12.76 18.80 -3.73
CA TRP A 451 11.31 18.87 -3.88
C TRP A 451 10.88 19.97 -4.85
N SER A 452 9.94 19.67 -5.74
CA SER A 452 9.28 20.67 -6.58
C SER A 452 7.84 20.28 -6.90
N LYS A 453 6.96 21.28 -6.98
CA LYS A 453 5.55 21.10 -7.34
C LYS A 453 5.42 20.97 -8.86
N ILE A 454 4.66 19.97 -9.32
CA ILE A 454 4.31 19.81 -10.74
C ILE A 454 2.96 20.49 -11.01
N GLY A 455 1.94 20.23 -10.19
CA GLY A 455 0.61 20.84 -10.30
C GLY A 455 -0.54 19.84 -10.22
N GLY A 456 -1.72 20.27 -10.67
CA GLY A 456 -2.94 19.43 -10.70
C GLY A 456 -3.64 19.28 -9.35
N LYS A 457 -4.73 18.50 -9.34
CA LYS A 457 -5.49 18.13 -8.14
C LYS A 457 -5.84 16.64 -8.17
N LEU A 458 -5.12 15.88 -7.35
CA LEU A 458 -5.26 14.42 -7.23
C LEU A 458 -6.38 14.09 -6.24
N ALA A 459 -7.21 13.11 -6.59
CA ALA A 459 -8.30 12.61 -5.75
C ALA A 459 -7.79 11.97 -4.45
#